data_AF-A0A0D7BW81-F1
#
_entry.id   AF-A0A0D7BW81-F1
#
_cell.length_a   1.000
_cell.length_b   1.000
_cell.length_c   1.000
_cell.angle_alpha   90.00
_cell.angle_beta   90.00
_cell.angle_gamma   90.00
#
_symmetry.space_group_name_H-M   'P 1'
#
loop_
_entity.id
_entity.type
_entity.pdbx_description
1 polymer ?
#
loop_
_entity_poly.entity_id
_entity_poly.type
_entity_poly.pdbx_seq_one_letter_code
_entity_poly.pdbx_strand_id
1 'polypeptide(L)'
;MYPKVVALATDWCIFSGNLDHRTWGKGYGAFPKVEDNIHRVNNHVVRDRTNAYHKCQLYPDIPLIISDILKNGAKLAIVSRNSSKAMMDRALYHFIVKDQDGRDRRLIELVSYDEVYDKLKTTHFHAIHGYNNEPYADMILFDRMRQSTRVEMMLGVTFQHCPNGLDWTMYREGLATWRRTKAIHSPWLGLELSSYPKHKLIGYSGMDIDTIELLEKGGRRHDRKEAARWGFAMYVADDPRVAKYFSDWIKATTFGAGAKTIVCAIYARDGDKWDAMNKIWVPDHRHDLKTHVNKEEVTIATSELKRDKQVAAWGVHRPYVLFSRHPNMGKRDGLQFPIPNSARFNEMAIYGQTQENLIVVNRMTDAQLDQAIANRANVQYEHKIPQWNIKVPMETRVDFQKYNERPTLM
;
A
#
# COMPACT_ATOMS: atom_id res chain seq x y z
N MET A 1 -13.71 -11.84 10.80
CA MET A 1 -13.77 -11.05 9.56
C MET A 1 -12.76 -11.61 8.56
N TYR A 2 -13.14 -11.69 7.29
CA TYR A 2 -12.36 -12.28 6.21
C TYR A 2 -12.57 -11.45 4.92
N PRO A 3 -11.57 -11.28 4.03
CA PRO A 3 -11.71 -10.53 2.78
C PRO A 3 -12.77 -11.15 1.86
N LYS A 4 -13.46 -10.33 1.06
CA LYS A 4 -14.44 -10.85 0.08
C LYS A 4 -13.77 -11.48 -1.13
N VAL A 5 -12.60 -10.97 -1.52
CA VAL A 5 -11.80 -11.50 -2.62
C VAL A 5 -10.37 -11.76 -2.16
N VAL A 6 -9.90 -12.97 -2.40
CA VAL A 6 -8.49 -13.34 -2.23
C VAL A 6 -7.90 -13.62 -3.60
N ALA A 7 -7.04 -12.72 -4.05
CA ALA A 7 -6.38 -12.82 -5.34
C ALA A 7 -4.97 -13.41 -5.20
N LEU A 8 -4.69 -14.41 -6.02
CA LEU A 8 -3.42 -15.11 -6.06
C LEU A 8 -2.74 -14.89 -7.41
N ALA A 9 -1.49 -14.44 -7.38
CA ALA A 9 -0.65 -14.46 -8.57
C ALA A 9 -0.19 -15.89 -8.91
N THR A 10 0.23 -16.12 -10.15
CA THR A 10 0.53 -17.48 -10.63
C THR A 10 2.00 -17.84 -10.49
N ASP A 11 2.82 -17.47 -11.48
CA ASP A 11 4.19 -17.94 -11.65
C ASP A 11 5.06 -17.52 -10.46
N TRP A 12 5.68 -18.51 -9.82
CA TRP A 12 6.49 -18.39 -8.60
C TRP A 12 5.75 -17.75 -7.40
N CYS A 13 4.42 -17.77 -7.40
CA CYS A 13 3.60 -17.39 -6.25
C CYS A 13 2.77 -18.58 -5.75
N ILE A 14 1.86 -19.13 -6.55
CA ILE A 14 1.13 -20.36 -6.18
C ILE A 14 1.78 -21.64 -6.72
N PHE A 15 2.66 -21.52 -7.71
CA PHE A 15 3.50 -22.64 -8.15
C PHE A 15 4.89 -22.14 -8.50
N SER A 16 5.88 -23.02 -8.41
CA SER A 16 7.24 -22.80 -8.92
C SER A 16 7.29 -22.95 -10.45
N GLY A 17 8.27 -22.31 -11.09
CA GLY A 17 8.46 -22.37 -12.54
C GLY A 17 7.73 -21.25 -13.30
N ASN A 18 8.03 -21.13 -14.60
CA ASN A 18 7.40 -20.19 -15.52
C ASN A 18 6.67 -20.95 -16.62
N LEU A 19 5.37 -20.69 -16.78
CA LEU A 19 4.65 -21.10 -17.99
C LEU A 19 4.96 -20.10 -19.11
N ASP A 20 5.72 -20.53 -20.12
CA ASP A 20 6.16 -19.66 -21.20
C ASP A 20 5.90 -20.32 -22.57
N HIS A 21 5.02 -19.71 -23.36
CA HIS A 21 4.65 -20.18 -24.69
C HIS A 21 5.83 -20.20 -25.70
N ARG A 22 6.93 -19.52 -25.36
CA ARG A 22 8.14 -19.47 -26.17
C ARG A 22 9.02 -20.70 -25.97
N THR A 23 8.94 -21.34 -24.80
CA THR A 23 9.83 -22.46 -24.45
C THR A 23 9.09 -23.79 -24.31
N TRP A 24 7.82 -23.78 -23.91
CA TRP A 24 7.01 -24.98 -23.79
C TRP A 24 6.51 -25.46 -25.16
N GLY A 25 6.44 -26.78 -25.35
CA GLY A 25 5.88 -27.39 -26.56
C GLY A 25 6.71 -27.08 -27.82
N LYS A 26 8.04 -27.00 -27.69
CA LYS A 26 8.96 -26.71 -28.81
C LYS A 26 9.84 -27.89 -29.22
N GLY A 27 9.80 -28.99 -28.49
CA GLY A 27 10.56 -30.19 -28.82
C GLY A 27 9.86 -31.11 -29.82
N TYR A 28 10.53 -32.21 -30.14
CA TYR A 28 10.01 -33.23 -31.05
C TYR A 28 8.69 -33.82 -30.55
N GLY A 29 7.71 -33.98 -31.46
CA GLY A 29 6.39 -34.52 -31.13
C GLY A 29 5.44 -33.55 -30.41
N ALA A 30 5.73 -32.24 -30.43
CA ALA A 30 4.84 -31.24 -29.84
C ALA A 30 3.47 -31.22 -30.53
N PHE A 31 2.41 -31.07 -29.73
CA PHE A 31 1.08 -30.76 -30.25
C PHE A 31 1.02 -29.35 -30.84
N PRO A 32 0.17 -29.10 -31.85
CA PRO A 32 0.07 -27.78 -32.51
C PRO A 32 -0.29 -26.65 -31.56
N LYS A 33 -1.19 -26.90 -30.59
CA LYS A 33 -1.54 -25.95 -29.54
C LYS A 33 -0.56 -26.08 -28.39
N VAL A 34 0.04 -24.95 -27.99
CA VAL A 34 1.11 -24.95 -26.98
C VAL A 34 0.62 -25.48 -25.63
N GLU A 35 -0.61 -25.14 -25.24
CA GLU A 35 -1.22 -25.59 -24.00
C GLU A 35 -1.45 -27.11 -23.95
N ASP A 36 -1.66 -27.78 -25.09
CA ASP A 36 -1.85 -29.23 -25.13
C ASP A 36 -0.55 -30.01 -24.87
N ASN A 37 0.58 -29.31 -24.86
CA ASN A 37 1.88 -29.83 -24.44
C ASN A 37 2.09 -29.79 -22.92
N ILE A 38 1.17 -29.21 -22.15
CA ILE A 38 1.18 -29.27 -20.69
C ILE A 38 0.49 -30.57 -20.28
N HIS A 39 1.20 -31.48 -19.59
CA HIS A 39 0.58 -32.68 -19.02
C HIS A 39 0.75 -32.76 -17.51
N ARG A 40 -0.25 -33.34 -16.86
CA ARG A 40 -0.23 -33.65 -15.44
C ARG A 40 0.76 -34.78 -15.15
N VAL A 41 1.67 -34.56 -14.20
CA VAL A 41 2.54 -35.61 -13.63
C VAL A 41 1.90 -36.20 -12.37
N ASN A 42 1.36 -35.36 -11.49
CA ASN A 42 0.55 -35.74 -10.34
C ASN A 42 -0.42 -34.60 -9.98
N ASN A 43 -1.12 -34.66 -8.84
CA ASN A 43 -2.10 -33.64 -8.45
C ASN A 43 -1.56 -32.21 -8.39
N HIS A 44 -0.26 -32.04 -8.13
CA HIS A 44 0.36 -30.75 -7.82
C HIS A 44 1.50 -30.40 -8.78
N VAL A 45 1.74 -31.21 -9.82
CA VAL A 45 2.85 -31.04 -10.76
C VAL A 45 2.36 -31.18 -12.20
N VAL A 46 2.66 -30.18 -13.02
CA VAL A 46 2.53 -30.22 -14.47
C VAL A 46 3.90 -30.10 -15.12
N ARG A 47 4.04 -30.64 -16.33
CA ARG A 47 5.31 -30.68 -17.06
C ARG A 47 5.06 -30.50 -18.55
N ASP A 48 6.04 -29.98 -19.26
CA ASP A 48 6.05 -29.99 -20.71
C ASP A 48 6.28 -31.43 -21.20
N ARG A 49 5.45 -31.87 -22.15
CA ARG A 49 5.57 -33.16 -22.82
C ARG A 49 6.88 -33.29 -23.58
N THR A 50 7.32 -32.19 -24.19
CA THR A 50 8.45 -32.18 -25.13
C THR A 50 9.78 -31.92 -24.44
N ASN A 51 9.75 -31.37 -23.22
CA ASN A 51 10.94 -31.12 -22.41
C ASN A 51 10.65 -31.24 -20.91
N ALA A 52 11.06 -32.36 -20.30
CA ALA A 52 10.80 -32.62 -18.89
C ALA A 52 11.46 -31.63 -17.90
N TYR A 53 12.43 -30.81 -18.33
CA TYR A 53 13.02 -29.75 -17.52
C TYR A 53 12.03 -28.60 -17.25
N HIS A 54 11.10 -28.35 -18.17
CA HIS A 54 10.04 -27.38 -17.97
C HIS A 54 8.91 -28.01 -17.15
N LYS A 55 8.80 -27.60 -15.88
CA LYS A 55 7.75 -28.05 -14.97
C LYS A 55 7.25 -26.92 -14.09
N CYS A 56 5.99 -27.02 -13.68
CA CYS A 56 5.41 -26.18 -12.66
C CYS A 56 4.85 -27.04 -11.55
N GLN A 57 5.13 -26.67 -10.30
CA GLN A 57 4.70 -27.41 -9.11
C GLN A 57 4.06 -26.46 -8.10
N LEU A 58 2.83 -26.75 -7.67
CA LEU A 58 2.16 -26.00 -6.61
C LEU A 58 3.05 -25.96 -5.36
N TYR A 59 3.08 -24.81 -4.69
CA TYR A 59 3.71 -24.74 -3.37
C TYR A 59 2.92 -25.60 -2.36
N PRO A 60 3.58 -26.21 -1.35
CA PRO A 60 2.96 -27.22 -0.49
C PRO A 60 1.68 -26.77 0.23
N ASP A 61 1.60 -25.50 0.63
CA ASP A 61 0.48 -24.97 1.42
C ASP A 61 -0.70 -24.48 0.54
N ILE A 62 -0.56 -24.46 -0.78
CA ILE A 62 -1.59 -23.91 -1.67
C ILE A 62 -2.92 -24.65 -1.56
N PRO A 63 -2.97 -25.99 -1.52
CA PRO A 63 -4.23 -26.70 -1.28
C PRO A 63 -4.90 -26.31 0.04
N LEU A 64 -4.12 -26.10 1.11
CA LEU A 64 -4.62 -25.66 2.42
C LEU A 64 -5.16 -24.22 2.34
N ILE A 65 -4.43 -23.31 1.68
CA ILE A 65 -4.82 -21.92 1.51
C ILE A 65 -6.13 -21.80 0.72
N ILE A 66 -6.27 -22.52 -0.39
CA ILE A 66 -7.50 -22.53 -1.18
C ILE A 66 -8.68 -23.05 -0.35
N SER A 67 -8.48 -24.13 0.43
CA SER A 67 -9.52 -24.63 1.33
C SER A 67 -9.94 -23.59 2.36
N ASP A 68 -9.00 -22.84 2.96
CA ASP A 68 -9.30 -21.77 3.91
C ASP A 68 -10.08 -20.60 3.26
N ILE A 69 -9.69 -20.18 2.05
CA ILE A 69 -10.39 -19.14 1.27
C ILE A 69 -11.86 -19.53 1.09
N LEU A 70 -12.11 -20.74 0.59
CA LEU A 70 -13.46 -21.22 0.28
C LEU A 70 -14.31 -21.43 1.54
N LYS A 71 -13.73 -22.02 2.60
CA LYS A 71 -14.42 -22.23 3.89
C LYS A 71 -14.85 -20.92 4.54
N ASN A 72 -14.14 -19.82 4.30
CA ASN A 72 -14.52 -18.49 4.79
C ASN A 72 -15.42 -17.72 3.81
N GLY A 73 -15.89 -18.36 2.73
CA GLY A 73 -16.84 -17.78 1.77
C GLY A 73 -16.25 -16.71 0.87
N ALA A 74 -14.93 -16.60 0.77
CA ALA A 74 -14.28 -15.64 -0.10
C ALA A 74 -14.20 -16.13 -1.55
N LYS A 75 -14.31 -15.18 -2.48
CA LYS A 75 -14.11 -15.44 -3.91
C LYS A 75 -12.62 -15.58 -4.19
N LEU A 76 -12.23 -16.70 -4.77
CA LEU A 76 -10.87 -16.93 -5.25
C LEU A 76 -10.66 -16.22 -6.58
N ALA A 77 -9.67 -15.35 -6.67
CA ALA A 77 -9.26 -14.73 -7.93
C ALA A 77 -7.87 -15.24 -8.34
N ILE A 78 -7.69 -15.54 -9.62
CA ILE A 78 -6.39 -15.70 -10.25
C ILE A 78 -6.09 -14.42 -10.99
N VAL A 79 -4.94 -13.82 -10.70
CA VAL A 79 -4.47 -12.62 -11.40
C VAL A 79 -3.08 -12.90 -11.95
N SER A 80 -2.89 -12.87 -13.26
CA SER A 80 -1.60 -13.20 -13.88
C SER A 80 -1.24 -12.28 -15.03
N ARG A 81 0.03 -11.88 -15.09
CA ARG A 81 0.60 -11.14 -16.23
C ARG A 81 1.11 -12.08 -17.33
N ASN A 82 0.80 -13.37 -17.23
CA ASN A 82 1.16 -14.32 -18.27
C ASN A 82 0.49 -13.92 -19.60
N SER A 83 1.26 -14.02 -20.69
CA SER A 83 0.79 -13.68 -22.03
C SER A 83 -0.07 -14.77 -22.67
N SER A 84 -0.10 -15.97 -22.09
CA SER A 84 -0.88 -17.11 -22.58
C SER A 84 -1.91 -17.56 -21.55
N LYS A 85 -3.14 -17.04 -21.67
CA LYS A 85 -4.27 -17.48 -20.85
C LYS A 85 -4.53 -18.98 -20.98
N ALA A 86 -4.54 -19.50 -22.21
CA ALA A 86 -4.82 -20.92 -22.47
C ALA A 86 -3.83 -21.86 -21.76
N MET A 87 -2.55 -21.50 -21.69
CA MET A 87 -1.56 -22.29 -20.95
C MET A 87 -1.79 -22.24 -19.44
N MET A 88 -2.11 -21.05 -18.91
CA MET A 88 -2.40 -20.88 -17.49
C MET A 88 -3.63 -21.70 -17.09
N ASP A 89 -4.72 -21.56 -17.84
CA ASP A 89 -5.97 -22.30 -17.62
C ASP A 89 -5.71 -23.82 -17.66
N ARG A 90 -4.89 -24.29 -18.61
CA ARG A 90 -4.54 -25.71 -18.71
C ARG A 90 -3.73 -26.21 -17.51
N ALA A 91 -2.79 -25.41 -17.01
CA ALA A 91 -2.04 -25.77 -15.80
C ALA A 91 -2.98 -25.83 -14.58
N LEU A 92 -3.82 -24.81 -14.39
CA LEU A 92 -4.83 -24.75 -13.31
C LEU A 92 -5.87 -25.86 -13.41
N TYR A 93 -6.20 -26.31 -14.62
CA TYR A 93 -7.06 -27.47 -14.86
C TYR A 93 -6.42 -28.78 -14.39
N HIS A 94 -5.10 -28.93 -14.53
CA HIS A 94 -4.40 -30.15 -14.11
C HIS A 94 -4.10 -30.21 -12.61
N PHE A 95 -4.01 -29.06 -11.96
CA PHE A 95 -3.86 -28.99 -10.52
C PHE A 95 -5.16 -29.41 -9.81
N ILE A 96 -5.04 -30.37 -8.89
CA ILE A 96 -6.14 -30.87 -8.08
C ILE A 96 -5.96 -30.41 -6.64
N VAL A 97 -7.00 -29.79 -6.09
CA VAL A 97 -7.06 -29.30 -4.71
C VAL A 97 -8.39 -29.69 -4.07
N LYS A 98 -8.52 -29.47 -2.77
CA LYS A 98 -9.76 -29.74 -2.03
C LYS A 98 -10.69 -28.53 -2.05
N ASP A 99 -11.97 -28.74 -2.34
CA ASP A 99 -12.99 -27.71 -2.13
C ASP A 99 -13.39 -27.58 -0.65
N GLN A 100 -14.41 -26.76 -0.38
CA GLN A 100 -14.95 -26.52 0.96
C GLN A 100 -15.51 -27.80 1.63
N ASP A 101 -15.97 -28.77 0.83
CA ASP A 101 -16.54 -30.05 1.28
C ASP A 101 -15.46 -31.16 1.38
N GLY A 102 -14.20 -30.84 1.09
CA GLY A 102 -13.10 -31.80 1.08
C GLY A 102 -13.08 -32.73 -0.15
N ARG A 103 -13.78 -32.37 -1.22
CA ARG A 103 -13.77 -33.11 -2.49
C ARG A 103 -12.64 -32.64 -3.39
N ASP A 104 -12.06 -33.57 -4.15
CA ASP A 104 -11.05 -33.22 -5.15
C ASP A 104 -11.69 -32.46 -6.32
N ARG A 105 -11.13 -31.29 -6.62
CA ARG A 105 -11.58 -30.42 -7.72
C ARG A 105 -10.38 -29.88 -8.46
N ARG A 106 -10.58 -29.55 -9.74
CA ARG A 106 -9.57 -28.80 -10.49
C ARG A 106 -9.52 -27.39 -9.95
N LEU A 107 -8.33 -26.84 -9.78
CA LEU A 107 -8.17 -25.50 -9.22
C LEU A 107 -8.97 -24.46 -10.03
N ILE A 108 -8.94 -24.56 -11.36
CA ILE A 108 -9.68 -23.63 -12.24
C ILE A 108 -11.20 -23.63 -11.99
N GLU A 109 -11.79 -24.74 -11.54
CA GLU A 109 -13.23 -24.84 -11.25
C GLU A 109 -13.64 -24.11 -9.97
N LEU A 110 -12.67 -23.70 -9.15
CA LEU A 110 -12.88 -22.99 -7.89
C LEU A 110 -12.63 -21.48 -8.03
N VAL A 111 -12.14 -21.03 -9.19
CA VAL A 111 -11.79 -19.63 -9.47
C VAL A 111 -13.05 -18.86 -9.83
N SER A 112 -13.32 -17.78 -9.09
CA SER A 112 -14.44 -16.86 -9.35
C SER A 112 -14.07 -15.75 -10.33
N TYR A 113 -12.80 -15.32 -10.34
CA TYR A 113 -12.29 -14.29 -11.24
C TYR A 113 -10.97 -14.73 -11.84
N ASP A 114 -10.88 -14.76 -13.16
CA ASP A 114 -9.75 -15.36 -13.89
C ASP A 114 -9.12 -14.32 -14.83
N GLU A 115 -8.37 -13.39 -14.24
CA GLU A 115 -7.77 -12.25 -14.91
C GLU A 115 -6.34 -12.61 -15.33
N VAL A 116 -6.17 -13.20 -16.51
CA VAL A 116 -4.86 -13.62 -17.03
C VAL A 116 -4.56 -12.91 -18.36
N TYR A 117 -3.74 -11.86 -18.28
CA TYR A 117 -3.26 -11.10 -19.44
C TYR A 117 -2.11 -10.14 -19.05
N ASP A 118 -1.22 -9.82 -19.99
CA ASP A 118 -0.07 -8.94 -19.72
C ASP A 118 -0.45 -7.45 -19.63
N LYS A 119 -1.01 -7.08 -18.48
CA LYS A 119 -1.29 -5.70 -18.07
C LYS A 119 -0.87 -5.49 -16.61
N LEU A 120 -0.87 -4.24 -16.16
CA LEU A 120 -0.66 -3.95 -14.74
C LEU A 120 -1.76 -4.58 -13.88
N LYS A 121 -1.42 -5.00 -12.66
CA LYS A 121 -2.38 -5.59 -11.72
C LYS A 121 -3.52 -4.64 -11.37
N THR A 122 -3.31 -3.32 -11.44
CA THR A 122 -4.39 -2.35 -11.29
C THR A 122 -5.52 -2.57 -12.31
N THR A 123 -5.19 -2.91 -13.56
CA THR A 123 -6.19 -3.24 -14.60
C THR A 123 -6.98 -4.50 -14.25
N HIS A 124 -6.33 -5.51 -13.67
CA HIS A 124 -6.99 -6.74 -13.22
C HIS A 124 -7.99 -6.45 -12.09
N PHE A 125 -7.58 -5.64 -11.12
CA PHE A 125 -8.45 -5.26 -10.02
C PHE A 125 -9.60 -4.34 -10.44
N HIS A 126 -9.43 -3.49 -11.46
CA HIS A 126 -10.55 -2.77 -12.07
C HIS A 126 -11.58 -3.73 -12.69
N ALA A 127 -11.15 -4.79 -13.38
CA ALA A 127 -12.06 -5.81 -13.91
C ALA A 127 -12.80 -6.55 -12.79
N ILE A 128 -12.07 -7.04 -11.76
CA ILE A 128 -12.66 -7.70 -10.59
C ILE A 128 -13.71 -6.83 -9.89
N HIS A 129 -13.39 -5.55 -9.68
CA HIS A 129 -14.32 -4.58 -9.13
C HIS A 129 -15.54 -4.40 -10.05
N GLY A 130 -15.34 -4.28 -11.36
CA GLY A 130 -16.39 -4.09 -12.35
C GLY A 130 -17.43 -5.22 -12.42
N TYR A 131 -17.07 -6.47 -12.11
CA TYR A 131 -18.03 -7.58 -12.19
C TYR A 131 -19.12 -7.52 -11.11
N ASN A 132 -18.77 -7.16 -9.88
CA ASN A 132 -19.67 -7.28 -8.72
C ASN A 132 -19.63 -6.07 -7.77
N ASN A 133 -18.98 -4.97 -8.17
CA ASN A 133 -18.77 -3.78 -7.35
C ASN A 133 -18.13 -4.08 -5.99
N GLU A 134 -17.23 -5.06 -5.95
CA GLU A 134 -16.54 -5.44 -4.70
C GLU A 134 -15.61 -4.30 -4.28
N PRO A 135 -15.68 -3.78 -3.03
CA PRO A 135 -14.80 -2.70 -2.60
C PRO A 135 -13.34 -3.15 -2.57
N TYR A 136 -12.41 -2.32 -3.07
CA TYR A 136 -10.98 -2.66 -3.03
C TYR A 136 -10.47 -2.92 -1.61
N ALA A 137 -10.98 -2.21 -0.61
CA ALA A 137 -10.65 -2.43 0.78
C ALA A 137 -11.04 -3.83 1.28
N ASP A 138 -11.97 -4.53 0.61
CA ASP A 138 -12.38 -5.91 0.90
C ASP A 138 -11.54 -6.97 0.16
N MET A 139 -10.49 -6.55 -0.55
CA MET A 139 -9.65 -7.43 -1.36
C MET A 139 -8.23 -7.55 -0.81
N ILE A 140 -7.61 -8.70 -1.05
CA ILE A 140 -6.18 -8.94 -0.80
C ILE A 140 -5.52 -9.58 -2.02
N LEU A 141 -4.28 -9.15 -2.32
CA LEU A 141 -3.41 -9.74 -3.33
C LEU A 141 -2.18 -10.38 -2.69
N PHE A 142 -1.90 -11.63 -3.08
CA PHE A 142 -0.62 -12.30 -2.86
C PHE A 142 0.15 -12.38 -4.18
N ASP A 143 1.35 -11.79 -4.23
CA ASP A 143 2.19 -11.78 -5.44
C ASP A 143 3.67 -11.70 -5.06
N ARG A 144 4.54 -12.27 -5.91
CA ARG A 144 5.99 -12.10 -5.80
C ARG A 144 6.49 -10.82 -6.47
N MET A 145 5.72 -10.29 -7.43
CA MET A 145 6.13 -9.12 -8.19
C MET A 145 6.07 -7.90 -7.29
N ARG A 146 7.23 -7.30 -7.01
CA ARG A 146 7.31 -6.10 -6.16
C ARG A 146 6.43 -4.98 -6.71
N GLN A 147 6.40 -4.81 -8.03
CA GLN A 147 5.57 -3.80 -8.71
C GLN A 147 4.09 -3.91 -8.37
N SER A 148 3.62 -5.07 -7.90
CA SER A 148 2.25 -5.25 -7.44
C SER A 148 1.91 -4.45 -6.18
N THR A 149 2.88 -3.86 -5.45
CA THR A 149 2.58 -2.86 -4.39
C THR A 149 1.69 -1.73 -4.91
N ARG A 150 1.78 -1.43 -6.21
CA ARG A 150 0.95 -0.43 -6.88
C ARG A 150 -0.55 -0.62 -6.65
N VAL A 151 -1.05 -1.85 -6.53
CA VAL A 151 -2.49 -2.07 -6.27
C VAL A 151 -2.91 -1.57 -4.89
N GLU A 152 -2.05 -1.69 -3.90
CA GLU A 152 -2.30 -1.19 -2.55
C GLU A 152 -2.35 0.33 -2.55
N MET A 153 -1.41 0.94 -3.24
CA MET A 153 -1.24 2.38 -3.23
C MET A 153 -2.30 3.09 -4.07
N MET A 154 -2.60 2.56 -5.25
CA MET A 154 -3.53 3.18 -6.20
C MET A 154 -4.99 2.77 -5.97
N LEU A 155 -5.25 1.55 -5.49
CA LEU A 155 -6.62 1.00 -5.39
C LEU A 155 -7.02 0.61 -3.98
N GLY A 156 -6.08 0.30 -3.08
CA GLY A 156 -6.35 0.08 -1.64
C GLY A 156 -6.54 -1.37 -1.26
N VAL A 157 -6.40 -2.24 -2.25
CA VAL A 157 -6.25 -3.68 -2.08
C VAL A 157 -5.09 -3.95 -1.13
N THR A 158 -5.29 -4.75 -0.09
CA THR A 158 -4.15 -5.15 0.75
C THR A 158 -3.17 -5.98 -0.07
N PHE A 159 -1.89 -5.63 -0.03
CA PHE A 159 -0.86 -6.36 -0.78
C PHE A 159 0.10 -7.11 0.16
N GLN A 160 0.28 -8.40 -0.11
CA GLN A 160 1.28 -9.24 0.55
C GLN A 160 2.32 -9.71 -0.47
N HIS A 161 3.58 -9.31 -0.26
CA HIS A 161 4.70 -9.73 -1.09
C HIS A 161 5.18 -11.13 -0.70
N CYS A 162 5.27 -12.02 -1.69
CA CYS A 162 5.62 -13.45 -1.54
C CYS A 162 6.90 -13.78 -2.33
N PRO A 163 8.09 -13.33 -1.89
CA PRO A 163 9.32 -13.44 -2.69
C PRO A 163 9.75 -14.89 -2.98
N ASN A 164 9.40 -15.82 -2.09
CA ASN A 164 9.81 -17.22 -2.13
C ASN A 164 8.65 -18.17 -2.47
N GLY A 165 7.56 -17.64 -3.02
CA GLY A 165 6.28 -18.34 -3.12
C GLY A 165 5.37 -18.04 -1.94
N LEU A 166 4.08 -18.35 -2.10
CA LEU A 166 3.07 -18.22 -1.07
C LEU A 166 3.07 -19.48 -0.21
N ASP A 167 3.30 -19.29 1.09
CA ASP A 167 3.16 -20.31 2.12
C ASP A 167 2.09 -19.89 3.14
N TRP A 168 1.79 -20.78 4.08
CA TRP A 168 0.77 -20.55 5.12
C TRP A 168 1.11 -19.35 6.02
N THR A 169 2.40 -19.10 6.26
CA THR A 169 2.85 -17.99 7.12
C THR A 169 2.59 -16.64 6.46
N MET A 170 2.99 -16.50 5.19
CA MET A 170 2.74 -15.30 4.38
C MET A 170 1.26 -15.06 4.18
N TYR A 171 0.49 -16.13 3.94
CA TYR A 171 -0.96 -16.06 3.84
C TYR A 171 -1.60 -15.47 5.10
N ARG A 172 -1.22 -15.99 6.28
CA ARG A 172 -1.72 -15.49 7.56
C ARG A 172 -1.30 -14.04 7.84
N GLU A 173 -0.07 -13.65 7.50
CA GLU A 173 0.39 -12.27 7.67
C GLU A 173 -0.35 -11.30 6.75
N GLY A 174 -0.65 -11.71 5.51
CA GLY A 174 -1.50 -10.96 4.61
C GLY A 174 -2.88 -10.73 5.19
N LEU A 175 -3.54 -11.78 5.69
CA LEU A 175 -4.84 -11.68 6.35
C LEU A 175 -4.78 -10.80 7.61
N ALA A 176 -3.71 -10.88 8.40
CA ALA A 176 -3.52 -10.03 9.57
C ALA A 176 -3.38 -8.56 9.19
N THR A 177 -2.63 -8.25 8.13
CA THR A 177 -2.50 -6.89 7.58
C THR A 177 -3.85 -6.35 7.11
N TRP A 178 -4.62 -7.17 6.39
CA TRP A 178 -5.97 -6.81 5.95
C TRP A 178 -6.89 -6.50 7.14
N ARG A 179 -6.90 -7.36 8.18
CA ARG A 179 -7.71 -7.14 9.40
C ARG A 179 -7.31 -5.86 10.15
N ARG A 180 -6.02 -5.57 10.27
CA ARG A 180 -5.54 -4.31 10.87
C ARG A 180 -5.99 -3.09 10.05
N THR A 181 -5.99 -3.20 8.72
CA THR A 181 -6.52 -2.16 7.83
C THR A 181 -8.02 -1.96 8.01
N LYS A 182 -8.78 -3.05 8.18
CA LYS A 182 -10.21 -2.96 8.51
C LYS A 182 -10.49 -2.34 9.87
N ALA A 183 -9.64 -2.60 10.86
CA ALA A 183 -9.85 -2.07 12.21
C ALA A 183 -9.81 -0.53 12.29
N ILE A 184 -9.05 0.11 11.39
CA ILE A 184 -8.95 1.58 11.33
C ILE A 184 -10.06 2.24 10.52
N HIS A 185 -10.94 1.46 9.87
CA HIS A 185 -12.03 2.01 9.07
C HIS A 185 -13.01 2.81 9.93
N SER A 186 -13.17 4.08 9.58
CA SER A 186 -14.23 4.98 10.02
C SER A 186 -15.10 5.32 8.79
N PRO A 187 -16.44 5.23 8.85
CA PRO A 187 -17.29 5.53 7.70
C PRO A 187 -17.03 6.91 7.11
N TRP A 188 -17.18 7.03 5.79
CA TRP A 188 -17.17 8.33 5.12
C TRP A 188 -18.58 8.94 5.16
N LEU A 189 -18.70 10.10 5.81
CA LEU A 189 -19.96 10.82 6.04
C LEU A 189 -19.96 12.22 5.39
N GLY A 190 -19.03 12.48 4.47
CA GLY A 190 -18.84 13.79 3.84
C GLY A 190 -17.76 14.64 4.52
N LEU A 191 -17.77 15.95 4.22
CA LEU A 191 -16.73 16.90 4.66
C LEU A 191 -17.02 17.57 5.99
N GLU A 192 -18.27 17.58 6.42
CA GLU A 192 -18.70 18.26 7.65
C GLU A 192 -18.05 17.59 8.87
N LEU A 193 -17.18 18.33 9.57
CA LEU A 193 -16.48 17.80 10.76
C LEU A 193 -17.45 17.42 11.88
N SER A 194 -18.61 18.07 11.95
CA SER A 194 -19.69 17.75 12.89
C SER A 194 -20.28 16.35 12.70
N SER A 195 -20.15 15.76 11.49
CA SER A 195 -20.53 14.37 11.24
C SER A 195 -19.59 13.35 11.88
N TYR A 196 -18.43 13.79 12.38
CA TYR A 196 -17.41 12.97 13.00
C TYR A 196 -17.21 13.41 14.46
N PRO A 197 -18.05 13.00 15.42
CA PRO A 197 -17.99 13.52 16.80
C PRO A 197 -16.68 13.23 17.53
N LYS A 198 -15.91 12.25 17.04
CA LYS A 198 -14.58 11.89 17.56
C LYS A 198 -13.44 12.44 16.71
N HIS A 199 -13.69 13.38 15.80
CA HIS A 199 -12.64 13.89 14.93
C HIS A 199 -11.48 14.47 15.74
N LYS A 200 -10.27 14.29 15.23
CA LYS A 200 -9.04 14.75 15.88
C LYS A 200 -8.18 15.47 14.87
N LEU A 201 -7.83 16.73 15.15
CA LEU A 201 -6.85 17.46 14.34
C LEU A 201 -5.50 16.76 14.45
N ILE A 202 -4.94 16.38 13.30
CA ILE A 202 -3.65 15.70 13.23
C ILE A 202 -2.59 16.51 12.48
N GLY A 203 -2.94 17.66 11.91
CA GLY A 203 -1.98 18.62 11.35
C GLY A 203 -2.52 19.35 10.12
N TYR A 204 -1.62 19.79 9.27
CA TYR A 204 -1.90 20.64 8.11
C TYR A 204 -1.11 20.15 6.89
N SER A 205 -1.68 20.26 5.70
CA SER A 205 -1.00 19.88 4.46
C SER A 205 -1.27 20.91 3.36
N GLY A 206 -0.21 21.37 2.70
CA GLY A 206 -0.30 22.15 1.47
C GLY A 206 -0.38 21.19 0.28
N MET A 207 -1.46 21.25 -0.50
CA MET A 207 -1.72 20.29 -1.58
C MET A 207 -2.26 20.99 -2.83
N ASP A 208 -2.07 20.37 -3.99
CA ASP A 208 -2.74 20.75 -5.22
C ASP A 208 -4.25 20.42 -5.18
N ILE A 209 -5.02 21.12 -6.00
CA ILE A 209 -6.48 20.98 -6.03
C ILE A 209 -6.94 19.58 -6.43
N ASP A 210 -6.24 18.88 -7.33
CA ASP A 210 -6.63 17.55 -7.78
C ASP A 210 -6.51 16.54 -6.63
N THR A 211 -5.43 16.63 -5.85
CA THR A 211 -5.25 15.83 -4.63
C THR A 211 -6.35 16.12 -3.61
N ILE A 212 -6.70 17.39 -3.40
CA ILE A 212 -7.77 17.78 -2.46
C ILE A 212 -9.11 17.18 -2.90
N GLU A 213 -9.48 17.30 -4.17
CA GLU A 213 -10.74 16.78 -4.70
C GLU A 213 -10.86 15.26 -4.60
N LEU A 214 -9.76 14.52 -4.69
CA LEU A 214 -9.74 13.08 -4.45
C LEU A 214 -10.02 12.74 -2.98
N LEU A 215 -9.37 13.45 -2.06
CA LEU A 215 -9.56 13.26 -0.61
C LEU A 215 -10.96 13.66 -0.16
N GLU A 216 -11.55 14.69 -0.76
CA GLU A 216 -12.90 15.15 -0.48
C GLU A 216 -14.01 14.18 -0.94
N LYS A 217 -13.64 13.18 -1.75
CA LYS A 217 -14.52 12.06 -2.13
C LYS A 217 -14.33 10.85 -1.22
N GLY A 218 -13.60 11.00 -0.11
CA GLY A 218 -13.18 9.91 0.77
C GLY A 218 -12.11 9.01 0.16
N GLY A 219 -11.46 9.48 -0.91
CA GLY A 219 -10.41 8.77 -1.63
C GLY A 219 -9.02 9.02 -1.04
N ARG A 220 -8.02 9.00 -1.91
CA ARG A 220 -6.61 9.15 -1.56
C ARG A 220 -5.87 9.96 -2.62
N ARG A 221 -4.67 10.39 -2.27
CA ARG A 221 -3.69 10.93 -3.20
C ARG A 221 -3.25 9.88 -4.23
N HIS A 222 -3.31 10.25 -5.51
CA HIS A 222 -2.80 9.44 -6.64
C HIS A 222 -1.61 10.08 -7.36
N ASP A 223 -1.28 11.34 -7.03
CA ASP A 223 -0.23 12.08 -7.73
C ASP A 223 1.15 11.43 -7.55
N ARG A 224 1.89 11.39 -8.65
CA ARG A 224 3.24 10.83 -8.76
C ARG A 224 4.29 11.89 -9.11
N LYS A 225 3.88 13.13 -9.39
CA LYS A 225 4.74 14.19 -9.92
C LYS A 225 5.41 14.98 -8.79
N GLU A 226 4.70 15.24 -7.70
CA GLU A 226 5.32 15.90 -6.55
C GLU A 226 6.41 15.00 -5.95
N ALA A 227 7.57 15.60 -5.69
CA ALA A 227 8.68 14.90 -5.07
C ALA A 227 8.31 14.50 -3.62
N ALA A 228 8.01 13.22 -3.45
CA ALA A 228 7.53 12.68 -2.20
C ALA A 228 8.60 11.74 -1.60
N ARG A 229 9.23 12.17 -0.49
CA ARG A 229 10.37 11.50 0.15
C ARG A 229 10.06 10.10 0.70
N TRP A 230 8.82 9.90 1.15
CA TRP A 230 8.29 8.67 1.75
C TRP A 230 7.32 7.93 0.81
N GLY A 231 7.37 8.19 -0.50
CA GLY A 231 6.52 7.51 -1.49
C GLY A 231 5.18 8.20 -1.65
N PHE A 232 4.12 7.45 -1.97
CA PHE A 232 2.79 7.99 -2.31
C PHE A 232 1.94 8.36 -1.08
N ALA A 233 2.60 8.81 -0.02
CA ALA A 233 1.95 9.30 1.17
C ALA A 233 1.47 10.75 0.98
N MET A 234 0.48 11.14 1.78
CA MET A 234 0.15 12.53 2.05
C MET A 234 1.04 13.01 3.20
N TYR A 235 1.69 14.15 3.01
CA TYR A 235 2.60 14.76 3.99
C TYR A 235 1.84 15.78 4.81
N VAL A 236 1.91 15.65 6.12
CA VAL A 236 1.19 16.48 7.06
C VAL A 236 2.22 17.08 8.01
N ALA A 237 2.26 18.41 8.08
CA ALA A 237 3.05 19.15 9.05
C ALA A 237 2.22 19.40 10.30
N ASP A 238 2.87 19.46 11.45
CA ASP A 238 2.22 19.85 12.70
C ASP A 238 2.08 21.37 12.86
N ASP A 239 2.82 22.15 12.06
CA ASP A 239 2.84 23.61 12.05
C ASP A 239 2.20 24.15 10.75
N PRO A 240 1.16 25.01 10.82
CA PRO A 240 0.49 25.54 9.64
C PRO A 240 1.40 26.41 8.77
N ARG A 241 2.46 27.01 9.32
CA ARG A 241 3.46 27.77 8.54
C ARG A 241 4.24 26.87 7.61
N VAL A 242 4.58 25.67 8.07
CA VAL A 242 5.30 24.67 7.27
C VAL A 242 4.40 24.16 6.15
N ALA A 243 3.13 23.88 6.43
CA ALA A 243 2.16 23.51 5.41
C ALA A 243 1.97 24.62 4.36
N LYS A 244 1.91 25.89 4.78
CA LYS A 244 1.89 27.05 3.88
C LYS A 244 3.13 27.12 3.00
N TYR A 245 4.32 26.94 3.58
CA TYR A 245 5.57 26.91 2.83
C TYR A 245 5.54 25.85 1.72
N PHE A 246 5.11 24.63 2.02
CA PHE A 246 5.02 23.57 1.00
C PHE A 246 3.95 23.87 -0.06
N SER A 247 2.82 24.44 0.33
CA SER A 247 1.80 24.92 -0.62
C SER A 247 2.38 25.92 -1.62
N ASP A 248 3.21 26.87 -1.15
CA ASP A 248 3.86 27.87 -2.00
C ASP A 248 5.03 27.27 -2.81
N TRP A 249 5.77 26.32 -2.22
CA TRP A 249 6.88 25.63 -2.89
C TRP A 249 6.43 24.78 -4.07
N ILE A 250 5.25 24.15 -3.98
CA ILE A 250 4.62 23.42 -5.09
C ILE A 250 4.38 24.35 -6.29
N LYS A 251 3.93 25.60 -6.05
CA LYS A 251 3.76 26.62 -7.10
C LYS A 251 5.11 27.05 -7.70
N ALA A 252 6.15 27.15 -6.88
CA ALA A 252 7.48 27.55 -7.34
C ALA A 252 8.19 26.47 -8.18
N THR A 253 7.83 25.20 -7.98
CA THR A 253 8.59 24.06 -8.53
C THR A 253 7.75 23.12 -9.40
N THR A 254 7.01 22.19 -8.77
CA THR A 254 6.42 21.00 -9.41
C THR A 254 5.39 21.33 -10.48
N PHE A 255 4.51 22.30 -10.23
CA PHE A 255 3.35 22.59 -11.09
C PHE A 255 3.37 24.01 -11.67
N GLY A 256 4.39 24.81 -11.34
CA GLY A 256 4.56 26.18 -11.82
C GLY A 256 3.60 27.20 -11.21
N ALA A 257 3.81 28.48 -11.52
CA ALA A 257 3.13 29.61 -10.86
C ALA A 257 1.60 29.61 -11.03
N GLY A 258 1.06 28.89 -12.02
CA GLY A 258 -0.37 28.73 -12.24
C GLY A 258 -1.03 27.65 -11.38
N ALA A 259 -0.26 26.89 -10.60
CA ALA A 259 -0.77 25.83 -9.75
C ALA A 259 -1.69 26.37 -8.66
N LYS A 260 -2.88 25.78 -8.55
CA LYS A 260 -3.82 26.07 -7.48
C LYS A 260 -3.55 25.12 -6.34
N THR A 261 -2.90 25.64 -5.30
CA THR A 261 -2.65 24.90 -4.06
C THR A 261 -3.34 25.58 -2.89
N ILE A 262 -3.79 24.76 -1.94
CA ILE A 262 -4.54 25.20 -0.75
C ILE A 262 -3.93 24.47 0.45
N VAL A 263 -3.88 25.14 1.60
CA VAL A 263 -3.58 24.48 2.86
C VAL A 263 -4.87 23.89 3.41
N CYS A 264 -4.86 22.60 3.71
CA CYS A 264 -5.94 21.91 4.39
C CYS A 264 -5.54 21.58 5.82
N ALA A 265 -6.46 21.79 6.75
CA ALA A 265 -6.41 21.14 8.06
C ALA A 265 -6.80 19.67 7.90
N ILE A 266 -6.02 18.78 8.50
CA ILE A 266 -6.14 17.33 8.35
C ILE A 266 -6.65 16.74 9.65
N TYR A 267 -7.73 15.97 9.56
CA TYR A 267 -8.35 15.34 10.72
C TYR A 267 -8.40 13.83 10.54
N ALA A 268 -8.17 13.09 11.62
CA ALA A 268 -8.68 11.74 11.72
C ALA A 268 -10.19 11.81 12.00
N ARG A 269 -11.00 11.07 11.25
CA ARG A 269 -12.47 10.96 11.42
C ARG A 269 -12.84 10.32 12.75
N ASP A 270 -11.98 9.46 13.28
CA ASP A 270 -12.15 8.82 14.58
C ASP A 270 -10.82 8.87 15.35
N GLY A 271 -10.78 9.70 16.38
CA GLY A 271 -9.61 9.94 17.21
C GLY A 271 -9.19 8.72 18.04
N ASP A 272 -10.10 7.81 18.37
CA ASP A 272 -9.77 6.60 19.13
C ASP A 272 -9.09 5.59 18.21
N LYS A 273 -9.59 5.44 16.98
CA LYS A 273 -8.94 4.64 15.94
C LYS A 273 -7.58 5.21 15.58
N TRP A 274 -7.47 6.53 15.51
CA TRP A 274 -6.19 7.20 15.36
C TRP A 274 -5.25 6.79 16.48
N ASP A 275 -5.60 6.95 17.75
CA ASP A 275 -4.68 6.63 18.85
C ASP A 275 -4.28 5.16 18.86
N ALA A 276 -5.22 4.25 18.57
CA ALA A 276 -4.97 2.81 18.55
C ALA A 276 -4.15 2.30 17.35
N MET A 277 -4.14 2.99 16.20
CA MET A 277 -3.43 2.51 15.03
C MET A 277 -1.91 2.61 15.18
N ASN A 278 -1.20 1.77 14.43
CA ASN A 278 0.26 1.73 14.45
C ASN A 278 0.86 3.05 13.97
N LYS A 279 1.79 3.60 14.76
CA LYS A 279 2.53 4.83 14.47
C LYS A 279 3.98 4.65 14.86
N ILE A 280 4.89 5.23 14.08
CA ILE A 280 6.32 5.13 14.36
C ILE A 280 7.06 6.39 13.95
N TRP A 281 8.03 6.79 14.77
CA TRP A 281 8.96 7.86 14.45
C TRP A 281 10.23 7.31 13.82
N VAL A 282 10.51 7.71 12.59
CA VAL A 282 11.67 7.27 11.81
C VAL A 282 12.76 8.35 11.85
N PRO A 283 14.03 7.97 12.04
CA PRO A 283 15.10 8.96 12.05
C PRO A 283 15.35 9.50 10.64
N ASP A 284 15.53 10.81 10.49
CA ASP A 284 15.63 11.43 9.15
C ASP A 284 16.90 11.05 8.39
N HIS A 285 17.97 10.68 9.09
CA HIS A 285 19.22 10.23 8.46
C HIS A 285 19.09 8.87 7.73
N ARG A 286 17.97 8.15 7.89
CA ARG A 286 17.68 6.88 7.20
C ARG A 286 17.26 7.11 5.75
N HIS A 287 18.18 7.62 4.94
CA HIS A 287 17.96 7.82 3.50
C HIS A 287 17.66 6.53 2.76
N ASP A 288 18.10 5.41 3.32
CA ASP A 288 17.91 4.07 2.80
C ASP A 288 16.45 3.57 2.88
N LEU A 289 15.58 4.26 3.64
CA LEU A 289 14.14 4.01 3.77
C LEU A 289 13.27 5.00 2.97
N LYS A 290 13.89 6.06 2.43
CA LYS A 290 13.21 7.05 1.60
C LYS A 290 12.91 6.46 0.23
N THR A 291 11.79 6.85 -0.34
CA THR A 291 11.36 6.45 -1.69
C THR A 291 11.66 7.57 -2.65
N HIS A 292 12.29 7.25 -3.77
CA HIS A 292 12.46 8.19 -4.87
C HIS A 292 11.34 7.98 -5.88
N VAL A 293 10.25 8.76 -5.76
CA VAL A 293 9.05 8.60 -6.62
C VAL A 293 9.28 8.89 -8.11
N ASN A 294 10.38 9.57 -8.45
CA ASN A 294 10.79 9.85 -9.84
C ASN A 294 11.59 8.68 -10.47
N LYS A 295 11.71 7.54 -9.78
CA LYS A 295 12.36 6.34 -10.32
C LYS A 295 11.34 5.40 -10.95
N GLU A 296 11.85 4.39 -11.65
CA GLU A 296 11.04 3.33 -12.20
C GLU A 296 10.24 2.59 -11.11
N GLU A 297 9.09 2.04 -11.50
CA GLU A 297 8.12 1.41 -10.58
C GLU A 297 8.75 0.32 -9.69
N VAL A 298 9.67 -0.46 -10.23
CA VAL A 298 10.37 -1.51 -9.47
C VAL A 298 11.27 -0.94 -8.36
N THR A 299 11.89 0.21 -8.59
CA THR A 299 12.70 0.90 -7.58
C THR A 299 11.82 1.42 -6.47
N ILE A 300 10.69 2.04 -6.82
CA ILE A 300 9.73 2.53 -5.83
C ILE A 300 9.22 1.39 -4.96
N ALA A 301 8.72 0.32 -5.59
CA ALA A 301 8.22 -0.85 -4.86
C ALA A 301 9.30 -1.49 -3.97
N THR A 302 10.56 -1.52 -4.44
CA THR A 302 11.67 -2.04 -3.64
C THR A 302 11.94 -1.17 -2.40
N SER A 303 11.92 0.16 -2.54
CA SER A 303 12.05 1.08 -1.41
C SER A 303 10.92 0.90 -0.40
N GLU A 304 9.68 0.73 -0.85
CA GLU A 304 8.52 0.52 0.04
C GLU A 304 8.63 -0.78 0.82
N LEU A 305 8.92 -1.90 0.14
CA LEU A 305 9.09 -3.20 0.79
C LEU A 305 10.27 -3.22 1.77
N LYS A 306 11.35 -2.50 1.44
CA LYS A 306 12.49 -2.33 2.35
C LYS A 306 12.08 -1.55 3.60
N ARG A 307 11.32 -0.48 3.44
CA ARG A 307 10.79 0.32 4.54
C ARG A 307 9.86 -0.49 5.43
N ASP A 308 8.92 -1.23 4.85
CA ASP A 308 8.02 -2.10 5.62
C ASP A 308 8.77 -3.15 6.43
N LYS A 309 9.79 -3.78 5.82
CA LYS A 309 10.65 -4.73 6.53
C LYS A 309 11.38 -4.09 7.70
N GLN A 310 11.92 -2.88 7.52
CA GLN A 310 12.60 -2.16 8.60
C GLN A 310 11.64 -1.75 9.72
N VAL A 311 10.45 -1.25 9.37
CA VAL A 311 9.42 -0.85 10.34
C VAL A 311 8.94 -2.06 11.15
N ALA A 312 8.75 -3.22 10.49
CA ALA A 312 8.46 -4.48 11.16
C ALA A 312 9.58 -4.91 12.12
N ALA A 313 10.86 -4.70 11.77
CA ALA A 313 11.99 -4.98 12.65
C ALA A 313 12.00 -4.10 13.93
N TRP A 314 11.33 -2.95 13.90
CA TRP A 314 11.08 -2.12 15.08
C TRP A 314 9.79 -2.47 15.84
N GLY A 315 9.10 -3.55 15.44
CA GLY A 315 7.89 -4.07 16.07
C GLY A 315 6.62 -3.35 15.67
N VAL A 316 6.60 -2.68 14.50
CA VAL A 316 5.43 -1.96 14.00
C VAL A 316 5.02 -2.56 12.64
N HIS A 317 3.73 -2.84 12.47
CA HIS A 317 3.22 -3.53 11.28
C HIS A 317 2.26 -2.65 10.48
N ARG A 318 2.07 -2.96 9.19
CA ARG A 318 1.10 -2.24 8.35
C ARG A 318 -0.36 -2.49 8.80
N PRO A 319 -1.27 -1.52 8.58
CA PRO A 319 -0.98 -0.16 8.13
C PRO A 319 -0.35 0.64 9.28
N TYR A 320 0.53 1.59 8.96
CA TYR A 320 1.14 2.49 9.93
C TYR A 320 1.25 3.91 9.37
N VAL A 321 1.47 4.88 10.25
CA VAL A 321 1.85 6.25 9.91
C VAL A 321 3.30 6.50 10.35
N LEU A 322 4.07 7.22 9.53
CA LEU A 322 5.43 7.60 9.86
C LEU A 322 5.49 9.04 10.34
N PHE A 323 6.27 9.27 11.38
CA PHE A 323 6.68 10.60 11.84
C PHE A 323 8.17 10.77 11.55
N SER A 324 8.58 11.97 11.17
CA SER A 324 9.98 12.31 10.97
C SER A 324 10.28 13.73 11.42
N ARG A 325 11.54 13.94 11.82
CA ARG A 325 12.06 15.23 12.28
C ARG A 325 13.13 15.71 11.29
N HIS A 326 12.86 16.80 10.58
CA HIS A 326 13.70 17.25 9.48
C HIS A 326 14.53 18.48 9.82
N PRO A 327 15.76 18.59 9.29
CA PRO A 327 16.52 19.82 9.38
C PRO A 327 15.80 20.96 8.65
N ASN A 328 16.12 22.19 9.04
CA ASN A 328 15.69 23.37 8.33
C ASN A 328 16.04 23.31 6.84
N MET A 329 15.11 23.73 5.97
CA MET A 329 15.34 23.71 4.52
C MET A 329 16.07 24.96 3.98
N GLY A 330 16.25 25.99 4.80
CA GLY A 330 16.88 27.26 4.45
C GLY A 330 16.04 28.07 3.46
N LYS A 331 16.72 28.81 2.59
CA LYS A 331 16.08 29.42 1.42
C LYS A 331 16.20 28.48 0.22
N ARG A 332 15.08 28.14 -0.41
CA ARG A 332 15.02 27.30 -1.63
C ARG A 332 14.02 27.86 -2.61
N ASP A 333 14.38 27.87 -3.89
CA ASP A 333 13.49 28.28 -4.99
C ASP A 333 12.84 29.67 -4.74
N GLY A 334 13.61 30.58 -4.15
CA GLY A 334 13.15 31.93 -3.79
C GLY A 334 12.37 32.03 -2.48
N LEU A 335 11.96 30.92 -1.87
CA LEU A 335 11.15 30.88 -0.65
C LEU A 335 12.01 30.67 0.60
N GLN A 336 11.74 31.45 1.64
CA GLN A 336 12.37 31.31 2.96
C GLN A 336 11.57 30.31 3.81
N PHE A 337 12.25 29.28 4.33
CA PHE A 337 11.61 28.33 5.25
C PHE A 337 11.22 29.05 6.56
N PRO A 338 10.01 28.81 7.11
CA PRO A 338 9.45 29.62 8.20
C PRO A 338 9.97 29.24 9.59
N ILE A 339 10.74 28.16 9.68
CA ILE A 339 11.36 27.69 10.92
C ILE A 339 12.75 28.34 11.04
N PRO A 340 13.23 28.71 12.24
CA PRO A 340 14.59 29.22 12.43
C PRO A 340 15.66 28.20 12.02
N ASN A 341 16.80 28.67 11.48
CA ASN A 341 17.86 27.80 10.92
C ASN A 341 18.42 26.75 11.90
N SER A 342 18.44 27.05 13.20
CA SER A 342 18.89 26.12 14.25
C SER A 342 17.84 25.08 14.64
N ALA A 343 16.59 25.26 14.24
CA ALA A 343 15.48 24.41 14.62
C ALA A 343 15.12 23.40 13.51
N ARG A 344 14.52 22.29 13.94
CA ARG A 344 13.98 21.24 13.08
C ARG A 344 12.46 21.35 13.00
N PHE A 345 11.84 20.66 12.05
CA PHE A 345 10.38 20.62 11.90
C PHE A 345 9.87 19.18 11.86
N ASN A 346 8.59 18.97 12.20
CA ASN A 346 7.98 17.66 12.14
C ASN A 346 7.21 17.48 10.84
N GLU A 347 7.23 16.25 10.35
CA GLU A 347 6.44 15.81 9.22
C GLU A 347 5.87 14.43 9.53
N MET A 348 4.66 14.19 9.04
CA MET A 348 3.96 12.93 9.16
C MET A 348 3.56 12.45 7.77
N ALA A 349 3.82 11.18 7.45
CA ALA A 349 3.46 10.56 6.18
C ALA A 349 2.30 9.57 6.36
N ILE A 350 1.16 9.88 5.76
CA ILE A 350 -0.07 9.06 5.79
C ILE A 350 -0.24 8.34 4.44
N TYR A 351 -0.21 7.01 4.44
CA TYR A 351 -0.36 6.21 3.21
C TYR A 351 -1.83 6.07 2.76
N GLY A 352 -2.03 5.77 1.48
CA GLY A 352 -3.36 5.77 0.82
C GLY A 352 -4.45 4.98 1.55
N GLN A 353 -4.14 3.78 2.05
CA GLN A 353 -5.13 3.00 2.82
C GLN A 353 -5.57 3.72 4.10
N THR A 354 -4.65 4.38 4.82
CA THR A 354 -5.01 5.17 6.00
C THR A 354 -5.81 6.42 5.62
N GLN A 355 -5.47 7.06 4.49
CA GLN A 355 -6.20 8.23 3.98
C GLN A 355 -7.69 7.89 3.79
N GLU A 356 -8.00 6.85 3.02
CA GLU A 356 -9.39 6.47 2.74
C GLU A 356 -10.12 5.95 3.96
N ASN A 357 -9.44 5.21 4.84
CA ASN A 357 -10.09 4.55 5.96
C ASN A 357 -10.28 5.46 7.16
N LEU A 358 -9.54 6.58 7.29
CA LEU A 358 -9.57 7.35 8.53
C LEU A 358 -9.48 8.86 8.37
N ILE A 359 -9.13 9.42 7.21
CA ILE A 359 -8.82 10.86 7.10
C ILE A 359 -9.95 11.67 6.47
N VAL A 360 -10.21 12.86 7.01
CA VAL A 360 -11.00 13.91 6.36
C VAL A 360 -10.17 15.18 6.28
N VAL A 361 -10.31 15.90 5.18
CA VAL A 361 -9.62 17.18 4.96
C VAL A 361 -10.60 18.33 5.04
N ASN A 362 -10.15 19.47 5.57
CA ASN A 362 -10.91 20.70 5.60
C ASN A 362 -10.07 21.83 4.97
N ARG A 363 -10.53 22.38 3.84
CA ARG A 363 -9.85 23.49 3.16
C ARG A 363 -9.82 24.70 4.06
N MET A 364 -8.66 25.34 4.17
CA MET A 364 -8.53 26.60 4.89
C MET A 364 -8.59 27.76 3.91
N THR A 365 -9.40 28.76 4.22
CA THR A 365 -9.27 30.10 3.63
C THR A 365 -7.97 30.75 4.12
N ASP A 366 -7.47 31.75 3.38
CA ASP A 366 -6.28 32.51 3.81
C ASP A 366 -6.46 33.10 5.21
N ALA A 367 -7.64 33.66 5.51
CA ALA A 367 -7.96 34.19 6.83
C ALA A 367 -7.91 33.12 7.94
N GLN A 368 -8.42 31.92 7.70
CA GLN A 368 -8.34 30.82 8.66
C GLN A 368 -6.90 30.33 8.86
N LEU A 369 -6.12 30.28 7.78
CA LEU A 369 -4.71 29.89 7.83
C LEU A 369 -3.89 30.92 8.62
N ASP A 370 -4.07 32.21 8.32
CA ASP A 370 -3.40 33.30 9.03
C ASP A 370 -3.79 33.33 10.50
N GLN A 371 -5.05 33.06 10.82
CA GLN A 371 -5.51 32.94 12.21
C GLN A 371 -4.85 31.73 12.92
N ALA A 372 -4.74 30.57 12.27
CA ALA A 372 -4.07 29.40 12.83
C ALA A 372 -2.57 29.66 13.07
N ILE A 373 -1.91 30.38 12.16
CA ILE A 373 -0.52 30.82 12.29
C ILE A 373 -0.37 31.81 13.46
N ALA A 374 -1.23 32.83 13.53
CA ALA A 374 -1.23 33.83 14.60
C ALA A 374 -1.44 33.20 15.98
N ASN A 375 -2.35 32.22 16.06
CA ASN A 375 -2.65 31.49 17.28
C ASN A 375 -1.60 30.43 17.64
N ARG A 376 -0.59 30.20 16.78
CA ARG A 376 0.40 29.12 16.93
C ARG A 376 -0.28 27.77 17.18
N ALA A 377 -1.29 27.45 16.35
CA ALA A 377 -2.12 26.24 16.46
C ALA A 377 -1.36 24.95 16.06
N ASN A 378 -0.17 24.77 16.60
CA ASN A 378 0.74 23.66 16.30
C ASN A 378 0.28 22.40 17.05
N VAL A 379 0.35 21.25 16.37
CA VAL A 379 0.02 19.96 17.00
C VAL A 379 1.18 19.42 17.86
N GLN A 380 2.42 19.74 17.49
CA GLN A 380 3.66 19.36 18.20
C GLN A 380 3.81 17.84 18.41
N TYR A 381 4.04 17.10 17.32
CA TYR A 381 4.04 15.63 17.34
C TYR A 381 4.98 15.01 18.38
N GLU A 382 6.12 15.65 18.66
CA GLU A 382 7.10 15.22 19.66
C GLU A 382 6.56 15.20 21.09
N HIS A 383 5.49 15.95 21.37
CA HIS A 383 4.79 15.98 22.65
C HIS A 383 3.53 15.10 22.64
N LYS A 384 3.19 14.50 21.49
CA LYS A 384 2.06 13.58 21.31
C LYS A 384 2.45 12.10 21.36
N ILE A 385 3.74 11.79 21.51
CA ILE A 385 4.25 10.40 21.48
C ILE A 385 3.52 9.46 22.45
N PRO A 386 3.32 9.78 23.75
CA PRO A 386 2.63 8.87 24.67
C PRO A 386 1.14 8.84 24.38
N GLN A 387 0.54 10.01 24.13
CA GLN A 387 -0.89 10.16 23.86
C GLN A 387 -1.34 9.38 22.61
N TRP A 388 -0.54 9.42 21.54
CA TRP A 388 -0.86 8.79 20.27
C TRP A 388 -0.19 7.42 20.11
N ASN A 389 0.40 6.87 21.19
CA ASN A 389 1.09 5.59 21.18
C ASN A 389 2.10 5.45 20.02
N ILE A 390 2.94 6.47 19.83
CA ILE A 390 3.93 6.50 18.75
C ILE A 390 5.14 5.67 19.18
N LYS A 391 5.49 4.64 18.41
CA LYS A 391 6.73 3.90 18.63
C LYS A 391 7.93 4.79 18.31
N VAL A 392 8.90 4.87 19.23
CA VAL A 392 10.16 5.59 19.03
C VAL A 392 11.34 4.61 19.14
N PRO A 393 11.89 4.14 18.00
CA PRO A 393 13.09 3.31 17.97
C PRO A 393 14.28 3.98 18.65
N MET A 394 15.25 3.18 19.12
CA MET A 394 16.44 3.69 19.80
C MET A 394 17.23 4.67 18.92
N GLU A 395 17.39 4.36 17.63
CA GLU A 395 18.04 5.23 16.65
C GLU A 395 17.41 6.64 16.61
N THR A 396 16.08 6.72 16.72
CA THR A 396 15.35 7.98 16.76
C THR A 396 15.57 8.73 18.07
N ARG A 397 15.68 8.02 19.21
CA ARG A 397 16.01 8.64 20.51
C ARG A 397 17.40 9.27 20.49
N VAL A 398 18.38 8.56 19.91
CA VAL A 398 19.74 9.08 19.71
C VAL A 398 19.73 10.30 18.79
N ASP A 399 18.91 10.27 17.73
CA ASP A 399 18.74 11.43 16.85
C ASP A 399 18.20 12.65 17.61
N PHE A 400 17.17 12.50 18.46
CA PHE A 400 16.69 13.59 19.31
C PHE A 400 17.77 14.15 20.25
N GLN A 401 18.54 13.26 20.91
CA GLN A 401 19.62 13.65 21.82
C GLN A 401 20.72 14.45 21.10
N LYS A 402 21.09 14.03 19.88
CA LYS A 402 22.09 14.72 19.05
C LYS A 402 21.74 16.19 18.80
N TYR A 403 20.45 16.51 18.70
CA TYR A 403 19.96 17.87 18.47
C TYR A 403 19.48 18.56 19.76
N ASN A 404 19.77 17.98 20.94
CA ASN A 404 19.34 18.47 22.25
C ASN A 404 17.82 18.69 22.35
N GLU A 405 17.04 17.86 21.65
CA GLU A 405 15.58 17.91 21.67
C GLU A 405 15.03 17.01 22.79
N ARG A 406 13.93 17.45 23.42
CA ARG A 406 13.32 16.78 24.58
C ARG A 406 11.87 16.38 24.29
N PRO A 407 11.65 15.36 23.44
CA PRO A 407 10.30 14.83 23.20
C PRO A 407 9.70 14.23 24.48
N THR A 408 8.38 14.19 24.58
CA THR A 408 7.69 13.52 25.69
C THR A 408 7.67 12.02 25.39
N LEU A 409 8.50 11.20 26.04
CA LEU A 409 8.66 9.77 25.69
C LEU A 409 7.93 8.79 26.60
N MET A 410 7.38 9.25 27.73
CA MET A 410 6.65 8.45 28.72
C MET A 410 5.43 9.23 29.21
#